data_AF-A0A8T6M1F1-F1
#
_entry.id   AF-A0A8T6M1F1-F1
#
_cell.length_a   1.000
_cell.length_b   1.000
_cell.length_c   1.000
_cell.angle_alpha   90.00
_cell.angle_beta   90.00
_cell.angle_gamma   90.00
#
_symmetry.space_group_name_H-M   'P 1'
#
loop_
_entity.id
_entity.type
_entity.pdbx_description
1 polymer ?
#
loop_
_entity_poly.entity_id
_entity_poly.type
_entity_poly.pdbx_seq_one_letter_code
_entity_poly.pdbx_strand_id
1 'polypeptide(L)'
;LNPIYFVIFVTAMAITHTFLDFVPSVFLGCPDTDTELSILPGHQLLKDARGFEAVYLSNIGSLLAIFLLVIISIPSIFLMKDFYELISSVIPYILILVLIIVIFTEKNKINSLIVFLLTGFLGYSLLTLEINQPLLPLLTGLFGSSNILLSIKNKTKIPPQKITKPKINLKKPIFGAILSAPLCSFLPGVGSGQAAVIGNTIIKQDQKEFLVLLGIINTLVMGFSFISLYAIGKTRTGAAATIQQFLGEISSSEIILILITVIISGLIAFKLTNFFGKKISEKIEKINYEKTSYAILVILLIVVFLVSGFMGILILIASTFTGIYCISLNVKRTNMMGSLILPTILFYFGLG
;
A
#
# COMPACT_ATOMS: atom_id res chain seq x y z
N LEU A 1 -29.04 0.66 -9.39
CA LEU A 1 -28.34 -0.64 -9.57
C LEU A 1 -28.55 -1.47 -8.30
N ASN A 2 -28.67 -2.79 -8.41
CA ASN A 2 -28.70 -3.65 -7.22
C ASN A 2 -27.37 -3.47 -6.44
N PRO A 3 -27.41 -3.12 -5.13
CA PRO A 3 -26.21 -2.90 -4.32
C PRO A 3 -25.20 -4.06 -4.37
N ILE A 4 -25.67 -5.29 -4.56
CA ILE A 4 -24.83 -6.49 -4.66
C ILE A 4 -23.87 -6.42 -5.85
N TYR A 5 -24.31 -5.93 -7.02
CA TYR A 5 -23.42 -5.81 -8.18
C TYR A 5 -22.30 -4.80 -7.94
N PHE A 6 -22.61 -3.72 -7.23
CA PHE A 6 -21.63 -2.72 -6.85
C PHE A 6 -20.58 -3.31 -5.89
N VAL A 7 -21.00 -4.15 -4.96
CA VAL A 7 -20.09 -4.83 -4.02
C VAL A 7 -19.17 -5.79 -4.75
N ILE A 8 -19.71 -6.63 -5.65
CA ILE A 8 -18.89 -7.50 -6.49
C ILE A 8 -17.88 -6.68 -7.29
N PHE A 9 -18.31 -5.56 -7.88
CA PHE A 9 -17.43 -4.67 -8.65
C PHE A 9 -16.31 -4.06 -7.79
N VAL A 10 -16.64 -3.48 -6.63
CA VAL A 10 -15.65 -2.87 -5.73
C VAL A 10 -14.70 -3.92 -5.18
N THR A 11 -15.19 -5.09 -4.75
CA THR A 11 -14.36 -6.20 -4.27
C THR A 11 -13.44 -6.69 -5.39
N ALA A 12 -13.96 -6.93 -6.59
CA ALA A 12 -13.15 -7.40 -7.72
C ALA A 12 -12.09 -6.37 -8.13
N MET A 13 -12.44 -5.09 -8.15
CA MET A 13 -11.50 -3.99 -8.41
C MET A 13 -10.40 -3.94 -7.35
N ALA A 14 -10.78 -3.96 -6.08
CA ALA A 14 -9.87 -3.87 -4.94
C ALA A 14 -8.88 -5.05 -4.91
N ILE A 15 -9.35 -6.28 -5.11
CA ILE A 15 -8.48 -7.45 -5.19
C ILE A 15 -7.64 -7.44 -6.45
N THR A 16 -8.18 -7.05 -7.60
CA THR A 16 -7.38 -6.94 -8.82
C THR A 16 -6.26 -5.89 -8.65
N HIS A 17 -6.53 -4.81 -7.92
CA HIS A 17 -5.56 -3.78 -7.59
C HIS A 17 -4.39 -4.33 -6.77
N THR A 18 -4.61 -5.19 -5.77
CA THR A 18 -3.51 -5.73 -4.93
C THR A 18 -2.51 -6.59 -5.69
N PHE A 19 -2.85 -6.99 -6.92
CA PHE A 19 -2.00 -7.75 -7.84
C PHE A 19 -1.38 -6.84 -8.91
N LEU A 20 -2.20 -6.01 -9.56
CA LEU A 20 -1.76 -5.22 -10.73
C LEU A 20 -0.98 -3.97 -10.35
N ASP A 21 -1.16 -3.42 -9.15
CA ASP A 21 -0.47 -2.21 -8.66
C ASP A 21 1.06 -2.33 -8.68
N PHE A 22 1.59 -3.54 -8.49
CA PHE A 22 3.02 -3.84 -8.55
C PHE A 22 3.62 -3.58 -9.93
N VAL A 23 2.83 -3.71 -11.00
CA VAL A 23 3.33 -3.50 -12.37
C VAL A 23 3.75 -2.05 -12.58
N PRO A 24 2.86 -1.04 -12.50
CA PRO A 24 3.27 0.36 -12.62
C PRO A 24 4.19 0.77 -11.47
N SER A 25 4.01 0.26 -10.24
CA SER A 25 4.89 0.60 -9.11
C SER A 25 6.35 0.24 -9.38
N VAL A 26 6.62 -0.97 -9.87
CA VAL A 26 7.98 -1.39 -10.24
C VAL A 26 8.47 -0.61 -11.46
N PHE A 27 7.71 -0.60 -12.56
CA PHE A 27 8.22 -0.11 -13.85
C PHE A 27 8.22 1.41 -14.02
N LEU A 28 7.37 2.15 -13.30
CA LEU A 28 7.17 3.60 -13.47
C LEU A 28 7.51 4.41 -12.21
N GLY A 29 7.72 3.74 -11.07
CA GLY A 29 8.04 4.38 -9.79
C GLY A 29 9.52 4.31 -9.39
N CYS A 30 10.41 3.91 -10.31
CA CYS A 30 11.82 3.65 -10.01
C CYS A 30 12.58 4.96 -9.72
N PRO A 31 13.10 5.16 -8.49
CA PRO A 31 13.95 6.30 -8.17
C PRO A 31 15.38 6.06 -8.67
N ASP A 32 16.17 7.11 -8.90
CA ASP A 32 17.57 6.98 -9.36
C ASP A 32 18.55 6.41 -8.31
N THR A 33 19.74 6.01 -8.77
CA THR A 33 20.75 5.22 -8.02
C THR A 33 21.26 5.89 -6.76
N ASP A 34 21.28 7.22 -6.68
CA ASP A 34 21.92 7.96 -5.58
C ASP A 34 21.12 7.94 -4.27
N THR A 35 19.99 7.22 -4.24
CA THR A 35 19.08 7.12 -3.09
C THR A 35 18.92 5.69 -2.58
N GLU A 36 19.98 4.85 -2.63
CA GLU A 36 19.99 3.41 -2.34
C GLU A 36 19.20 2.98 -1.09
N LEU A 37 19.25 3.76 0.00
CA LEU A 37 18.55 3.45 1.25
C LEU A 37 17.02 3.58 1.18
N SER A 38 16.51 4.25 0.13
CA SER A 38 15.09 4.56 -0.06
C SER A 38 14.42 3.75 -1.20
N ILE A 39 15.20 2.93 -1.91
CA ILE A 39 14.74 2.13 -3.04
C ILE A 39 14.11 0.84 -2.51
N LEU A 40 12.85 0.59 -2.86
CA LEU A 40 12.20 -0.69 -2.55
C LEU A 40 12.88 -1.83 -3.30
N PRO A 41 12.97 -3.05 -2.76
CA PRO A 41 13.62 -4.19 -3.42
C PRO A 41 13.20 -4.43 -4.88
N GLY A 42 11.94 -4.11 -5.23
CA GLY A 42 11.44 -4.24 -6.60
C GLY A 42 12.09 -3.27 -7.59
N HIS A 43 12.40 -2.04 -7.15
CA HIS A 43 13.12 -1.06 -7.97
C HIS A 43 14.59 -1.42 -8.12
N GLN A 44 15.20 -2.02 -7.10
CA GLN A 44 16.56 -2.55 -7.22
C GLN A 44 16.62 -3.68 -8.26
N LEU A 45 15.69 -4.63 -8.23
CA LEU A 45 15.59 -5.67 -9.26
C LEU A 45 15.32 -5.09 -10.66
N LEU A 46 14.54 -4.01 -10.81
CA LEU A 46 14.36 -3.37 -12.11
C LEU A 46 15.70 -2.85 -12.68
N LYS A 47 16.51 -2.21 -11.84
CA LYS A 47 17.85 -1.72 -12.19
C LYS A 47 18.80 -2.86 -12.52
N ASP A 48 18.64 -4.01 -11.87
CA ASP A 48 19.39 -5.23 -12.16
C ASP A 48 18.87 -5.97 -13.42
N ALA A 49 18.06 -5.32 -14.26
CA ALA A 49 17.43 -5.91 -15.45
C ALA A 49 16.45 -7.06 -15.15
N ARG A 50 15.81 -7.06 -13.98
CA ARG A 50 14.95 -8.14 -13.45
C ARG A 50 13.60 -7.62 -12.96
N GLY A 51 13.06 -6.58 -13.58
CA GLY A 51 11.78 -5.97 -13.22
C GLY A 51 10.60 -6.94 -13.27
N PHE A 52 10.54 -7.82 -14.28
CA PHE A 52 9.50 -8.87 -14.32
C PHE A 52 9.61 -9.84 -13.15
N GLU A 53 10.82 -10.15 -12.68
CA GLU A 53 11.01 -11.02 -11.53
C GLU A 53 10.42 -10.39 -10.26
N ALA A 54 10.59 -9.08 -10.07
CA ALA A 54 10.01 -8.37 -8.93
C ALA A 54 8.47 -8.47 -8.92
N VAL A 55 7.86 -8.21 -10.08
CA VAL A 55 6.41 -8.34 -10.28
C VAL A 55 5.96 -9.79 -10.04
N TYR A 56 6.67 -10.76 -10.61
CA TYR A 56 6.33 -12.17 -10.51
C TYR A 56 6.36 -12.68 -9.07
N LEU A 57 7.38 -12.28 -8.29
CA LEU A 57 7.49 -12.64 -6.87
C LEU A 57 6.33 -12.09 -6.05
N SER A 58 6.02 -10.80 -6.19
CA SER A 58 4.86 -10.21 -5.51
C SER A 58 3.56 -10.90 -5.92
N ASN A 59 3.38 -11.16 -7.22
CA ASN A 59 2.22 -11.83 -7.77
C ASN A 59 2.03 -13.27 -7.23
N ILE A 60 3.12 -14.02 -7.03
CA ILE A 60 3.06 -15.31 -6.31
C ILE A 60 2.57 -15.11 -4.88
N GLY A 61 3.10 -14.11 -4.17
CA GLY A 61 2.68 -13.77 -2.82
C GLY A 61 1.19 -13.48 -2.73
N SER A 62 0.68 -12.63 -3.63
CA SER A 62 -0.74 -12.28 -3.70
C SER A 62 -1.62 -13.50 -4.00
N LEU A 63 -1.19 -14.41 -4.89
CA LEU A 63 -1.89 -15.66 -5.16
C LEU A 63 -1.95 -16.56 -3.91
N LEU A 64 -0.83 -16.70 -3.18
CA LEU A 64 -0.79 -17.46 -1.93
C LEU A 64 -1.72 -16.87 -0.87
N ALA A 65 -1.80 -15.54 -0.79
CA ALA A 65 -2.69 -14.86 0.12
C ALA A 65 -4.18 -15.18 -0.11
N ILE A 66 -4.62 -15.44 -1.35
CA ILE A 66 -6.01 -15.87 -1.59
C ILE A 66 -6.29 -17.18 -0.83
N PHE A 67 -5.41 -18.17 -0.96
CA PHE A 67 -5.59 -19.46 -0.29
C PHE A 67 -5.47 -19.33 1.23
N LEU A 68 -4.49 -18.57 1.71
CA LEU A 68 -4.33 -18.28 3.14
C LEU A 68 -5.56 -17.55 3.70
N LEU A 69 -6.10 -16.57 2.96
CA LEU A 69 -7.28 -15.83 3.37
C LEU A 69 -8.49 -16.74 3.53
N VAL A 70 -8.74 -17.66 2.60
CA VAL A 70 -9.87 -18.60 2.68
C VAL A 70 -9.73 -19.53 3.90
N ILE A 71 -8.53 -20.00 4.20
CA ILE A 71 -8.27 -20.86 5.36
C ILE A 71 -8.47 -20.08 6.66
N ILE A 72 -7.95 -18.85 6.70
CA ILE A 72 -7.91 -18.03 7.92
C ILE A 72 -9.20 -17.22 8.12
N SER A 73 -10.04 -17.05 7.10
CA SER A 73 -11.23 -16.19 7.17
C SER A 73 -12.24 -16.68 8.20
N ILE A 74 -12.51 -17.98 8.24
CA ILE A 74 -13.46 -18.58 9.18
C ILE A 74 -13.03 -18.33 10.63
N PRO A 75 -11.83 -18.77 11.09
CA PRO A 75 -11.43 -18.51 12.46
C PRO A 75 -11.33 -17.01 12.77
N SER A 76 -10.93 -16.20 11.78
CA SER A 76 -10.83 -14.74 11.98
C SER A 76 -12.18 -14.10 12.23
N ILE A 77 -13.25 -14.52 11.55
CA ILE A 77 -14.60 -13.99 11.77
C ILE A 77 -15.03 -14.16 13.23
N PHE A 78 -14.77 -15.34 13.82
CA PHE A 78 -15.15 -15.62 15.21
C PHE A 78 -14.26 -14.89 16.23
N LEU A 79 -12.95 -14.83 15.98
CA LEU A 79 -11.99 -14.21 16.89
C LEU A 79 -11.97 -12.68 16.79
N MET A 80 -12.46 -12.11 15.69
CA MET A 80 -12.37 -10.68 15.37
C MET A 80 -12.91 -9.79 16.47
N LYS A 81 -14.09 -10.15 16.98
CA LYS A 81 -14.86 -9.32 17.91
C LYS A 81 -14.16 -9.25 19.26
N ASP A 82 -13.88 -10.41 19.85
CA ASP A 82 -13.21 -10.52 21.14
C ASP A 82 -11.83 -9.84 21.11
N PHE A 83 -11.09 -10.04 20.01
CA PHE A 83 -9.79 -9.42 19.82
C PHE A 83 -9.87 -7.89 19.69
N TYR A 84 -10.86 -7.39 18.94
CA TYR A 84 -11.06 -5.95 18.80
C TYR A 84 -11.48 -5.29 20.11
N GLU A 85 -12.36 -5.91 20.89
CA GLU A 85 -12.75 -5.41 22.21
C GLU A 85 -11.53 -5.31 23.13
N LEU A 86 -10.67 -6.32 23.15
CA LEU A 86 -9.43 -6.33 23.93
C LEU A 86 -8.45 -5.23 23.51
N ILE A 87 -8.30 -4.98 22.20
CA ILE A 87 -7.25 -4.08 21.67
C ILE A 87 -7.72 -2.65 21.51
N SER A 88 -9.02 -2.40 21.35
CA SER A 88 -9.57 -1.08 21.02
C SER A 88 -9.09 0.04 21.96
N SER A 89 -8.98 -0.25 23.25
CA SER A 89 -8.47 0.67 24.29
C SER A 89 -6.95 0.91 24.20
N VAL A 90 -6.21 -0.04 23.62
CA VAL A 90 -4.74 0.00 23.52
C VAL A 90 -4.26 0.51 22.14
N ILE A 91 -5.15 0.61 21.14
CA ILE A 91 -4.83 1.10 19.77
C ILE A 91 -3.92 2.34 19.77
N PRO A 92 -4.24 3.46 20.47
CA PRO A 92 -3.38 4.65 20.42
C PRO A 92 -1.95 4.37 20.92
N TYR A 93 -1.79 3.53 21.94
CA TYR A 93 -0.47 3.14 22.46
C TYR A 93 0.28 2.22 21.49
N ILE A 94 -0.42 1.34 20.78
CA ILE A 94 0.18 0.53 19.70
C ILE A 94 0.68 1.44 18.57
N LEU A 95 -0.11 2.45 18.19
CA LEU A 95 0.31 3.41 17.16
C LEU A 95 1.53 4.24 17.60
N ILE A 96 1.59 4.66 18.87
CA ILE A 96 2.77 5.30 19.46
C ILE A 96 3.98 4.35 19.44
N LEU A 97 3.79 3.07 19.76
CA LEU A 97 4.86 2.08 19.69
C LEU A 97 5.36 1.90 18.26
N VAL A 98 4.47 1.82 17.26
CA VAL A 98 4.83 1.76 15.84
C VAL A 98 5.62 3.00 15.43
N LEU A 99 5.19 4.20 15.85
CA LEU A 99 5.92 5.45 15.64
C LEU A 99 7.34 5.35 16.21
N ILE A 100 7.48 4.94 17.47
CA ILE A 100 8.79 4.79 18.13
C ILE A 100 9.66 3.82 17.34
N ILE A 101 9.15 2.65 16.96
CA ILE A 101 9.90 1.65 16.19
C ILE A 101 10.35 2.22 14.85
N VAL A 102 9.45 2.89 14.11
CA VAL A 102 9.78 3.48 12.80
C VAL A 102 10.89 4.53 12.94
N ILE A 103 10.85 5.37 13.96
CA ILE A 103 11.89 6.41 14.17
C ILE A 103 13.21 5.81 14.66
N PHE A 104 13.18 4.86 15.60
CA PHE A 104 14.39 4.30 16.19
C PHE A 104 15.12 3.32 15.26
N THR A 105 14.44 2.77 14.25
CA THR A 105 15.06 1.93 13.21
C THR A 105 15.70 2.74 12.08
N GLU A 106 15.68 4.07 12.16
CA GLU A 106 16.36 4.97 11.23
C GLU A 106 17.79 5.27 11.65
N LYS A 107 18.66 5.41 10.64
CA LYS A 107 20.05 5.84 10.88
C LYS A 107 20.09 7.25 11.46
N ASN A 108 19.28 8.16 10.91
CA ASN A 108 19.14 9.53 11.38
C ASN A 108 17.76 9.75 12.02
N LYS A 109 17.72 9.59 13.34
CA LYS A 109 16.50 9.70 14.17
C LYS A 109 15.89 11.09 14.16
N ILE A 110 16.72 12.15 14.12
CA ILE A 110 16.26 13.54 14.14
C ILE A 110 15.54 13.86 12.83
N ASN A 111 16.17 13.56 11.69
CA ASN A 111 15.54 13.77 10.38
C ASN A 111 14.26 12.94 10.23
N SER A 112 14.27 11.71 10.74
CA SER A 112 13.08 10.85 10.79
C SER A 112 11.94 11.47 11.60
N LEU A 113 12.22 11.97 12.80
CA LEU A 113 11.25 12.66 13.64
C LEU A 113 10.70 13.92 12.96
N ILE A 114 11.57 14.73 12.35
CA ILE A 114 11.15 15.95 11.62
C ILE A 114 10.22 15.59 10.46
N VAL A 115 10.60 14.61 9.62
CA VAL A 115 9.76 14.14 8.51
C VAL A 115 8.42 13.61 9.02
N PHE A 116 8.44 12.82 10.09
CA PHE A 116 7.22 12.28 10.69
C PHE A 116 6.29 13.39 11.17
N LEU A 117 6.81 14.39 11.90
CA LEU A 117 6.03 15.52 12.38
C LEU A 117 5.52 16.42 11.25
N LEU A 118 6.33 16.70 10.23
CA LEU A 118 5.91 17.48 9.07
C LEU A 118 4.78 16.80 8.31
N THR A 119 4.92 15.50 8.02
CA THR A 119 3.87 14.74 7.33
C THR A 119 2.64 14.56 8.21
N GLY A 120 2.81 14.38 9.52
CA GLY A 120 1.72 14.32 10.49
C GLY A 120 0.94 15.62 10.59
N PHE A 121 1.62 16.76 10.59
CA PHE A 121 0.99 18.07 10.55
C PHE A 121 0.19 18.28 9.26
N LEU A 122 0.75 17.90 8.10
CA LEU A 122 0.01 17.91 6.83
C LEU A 122 -1.25 17.04 6.91
N GLY A 123 -1.12 15.83 7.44
CA GLY A 123 -2.26 14.91 7.64
C GLY A 123 -3.33 15.48 8.56
N TYR A 124 -2.92 16.08 9.68
CA TYR A 124 -3.83 16.68 10.65
C TYR A 124 -4.56 17.88 10.06
N SER A 125 -3.85 18.72 9.30
CA SER A 125 -4.42 19.89 8.62
C SER A 125 -5.50 19.51 7.61
N LEU A 126 -5.54 18.26 7.12
CA LEU A 126 -6.60 17.80 6.22
C LEU A 126 -7.90 17.48 6.96
N LEU A 127 -7.85 17.17 8.25
CA LEU A 127 -9.06 16.90 9.04
C LEU A 127 -9.92 18.15 9.21
N THR A 128 -9.30 19.33 9.18
CA THR A 128 -9.98 20.62 9.33
C THR A 128 -10.43 21.23 8.01
N LEU A 129 -10.01 20.67 6.86
CA LEU A 129 -10.33 21.19 5.54
C LEU A 129 -11.49 20.40 4.92
N GLU A 130 -12.55 21.10 4.51
CA GLU A 130 -13.67 20.51 3.76
C GLU A 130 -13.26 20.26 2.30
N ILE A 131 -12.64 19.11 2.05
CA ILE A 131 -12.14 18.72 0.71
C ILE A 131 -12.65 17.33 0.37
N ASN A 132 -13.10 17.16 -0.88
CA ASN A 132 -13.48 15.85 -1.40
C ASN A 132 -12.24 14.96 -1.55
N GLN A 133 -12.22 13.82 -0.88
CA GLN A 133 -11.16 12.80 -0.94
C GLN A 133 -9.75 13.37 -0.65
N PRO A 134 -9.49 13.97 0.53
CA PRO A 134 -8.25 14.70 0.82
C PRO A 134 -7.00 13.78 0.84
N LEU A 135 -7.19 12.48 1.05
CA LEU A 135 -6.12 11.50 1.03
C LEU A 135 -5.53 11.29 -0.37
N LEU A 136 -6.32 11.50 -1.43
CA LEU A 136 -5.85 11.33 -2.81
C LEU A 136 -4.68 12.29 -3.14
N PRO A 137 -4.80 13.62 -3.04
CA PRO A 137 -3.68 14.53 -3.28
C PRO A 137 -2.55 14.38 -2.26
N LEU A 138 -2.85 14.09 -1.00
CA LEU A 138 -1.83 13.90 0.04
C LEU A 138 -0.92 12.72 -0.28
N LEU A 139 -1.48 11.52 -0.46
CA LEU A 139 -0.72 10.30 -0.68
C LEU A 139 -0.07 10.28 -2.07
N THR A 140 -0.76 10.82 -3.08
CA THR A 140 -0.19 11.01 -4.41
C THR A 140 1.02 11.92 -4.35
N GLY A 141 0.98 12.98 -3.55
CA GLY A 141 2.11 13.90 -3.44
C GLY A 141 3.30 13.32 -2.67
N LEU A 142 3.04 12.80 -1.46
CA LEU A 142 4.08 12.23 -0.59
C LEU A 142 4.84 11.10 -1.30
N PHE A 143 4.13 10.20 -1.99
CA PHE A 143 4.72 8.97 -2.54
C PHE A 143 4.76 8.90 -4.07
N GLY A 144 3.79 9.47 -4.78
CA GLY A 144 3.67 9.32 -6.24
C GLY A 144 4.47 10.38 -7.01
N SER A 145 3.99 11.61 -7.00
CA SER A 145 4.59 12.72 -7.75
C SER A 145 5.98 13.09 -7.25
N SER A 146 6.28 12.94 -5.96
CA SER A 146 7.63 13.12 -5.43
C SER A 146 8.65 12.24 -6.13
N ASN A 147 8.32 10.95 -6.33
CA ASN A 147 9.15 10.01 -7.08
C ASN A 147 9.23 10.35 -8.55
N ILE A 148 8.10 10.61 -9.19
CA ILE A 148 8.03 10.93 -10.61
C ILE A 148 8.87 12.18 -10.92
N LEU A 149 8.80 13.20 -10.07
CA LEU A 149 9.55 14.45 -10.26
C LEU A 149 11.05 14.25 -10.07
N LEU A 150 11.46 13.39 -9.12
CA LEU A 150 12.86 12.98 -8.98
C LEU A 150 13.34 12.16 -10.18
N SER A 151 12.53 11.23 -10.69
CA SER A 151 12.82 10.46 -11.89
C SER A 151 13.01 11.33 -13.13
N ILE A 152 12.19 12.37 -13.29
CA ILE A 152 12.33 13.39 -14.34
C ILE A 152 13.64 14.15 -14.16
N LYS A 153 13.89 14.68 -12.95
CA LYS A 153 15.08 15.48 -12.64
C LYS A 153 16.37 14.72 -12.93
N ASN A 154 16.42 13.45 -12.55
CA ASN A 154 17.62 12.64 -12.62
C ASN A 154 17.75 11.89 -13.96
N LYS A 155 16.76 12.00 -14.86
CA LYS A 155 16.74 11.37 -16.19
C LYS A 155 16.96 9.86 -16.12
N THR A 156 16.24 9.21 -15.20
CA THR A 156 16.33 7.76 -14.94
C THR A 156 16.29 6.97 -16.25
N LYS A 157 17.25 6.04 -16.42
CA LYS A 157 17.28 5.12 -17.57
C LYS A 157 17.04 3.70 -17.10
N ILE A 158 16.11 3.02 -17.76
CA ILE A 158 15.80 1.61 -17.46
C ILE A 158 16.62 0.72 -18.39
N PRO A 159 17.40 -0.24 -17.86
CA PRO A 159 18.17 -1.14 -18.69
C PRO A 159 17.27 -2.17 -19.40
N PRO A 160 17.77 -2.82 -20.48
CA PRO A 160 17.09 -3.93 -21.13
C PRO A 160 16.76 -5.04 -20.13
N GLN A 161 15.51 -5.49 -20.10
CA GLN A 161 15.03 -6.41 -19.06
C GLN A 161 15.14 -7.88 -19.47
N LYS A 162 15.37 -8.75 -18.49
CA LYS A 162 15.35 -10.20 -18.61
C LYS A 162 14.11 -10.77 -17.92
N ILE A 163 13.44 -11.71 -18.58
CA ILE A 163 12.29 -12.41 -18.02
C ILE A 163 12.78 -13.63 -17.22
N THR A 164 12.80 -13.52 -15.90
CA THR A 164 13.20 -14.59 -14.99
C THR A 164 12.06 -14.95 -14.03
N LYS A 165 11.96 -16.25 -13.70
CA LYS A 165 10.99 -16.81 -12.74
C LYS A 165 11.76 -17.65 -11.72
N PRO A 166 12.32 -17.03 -10.66
CA PRO A 166 13.13 -17.74 -9.68
C PRO A 166 12.26 -18.71 -8.88
N LYS A 167 12.88 -19.80 -8.40
CA LYS A 167 12.33 -20.61 -7.32
C LYS A 167 12.74 -19.96 -6.00
N ILE A 168 11.79 -19.76 -5.08
CA ILE A 168 12.07 -19.22 -3.75
C ILE A 168 11.46 -20.11 -2.68
N ASN A 169 12.02 -20.07 -1.47
CA ASN A 169 11.39 -20.67 -0.31
C ASN A 169 10.28 -19.75 0.23
N LEU A 170 9.06 -20.25 0.25
CA LEU A 170 7.88 -19.47 0.65
C LEU A 170 7.61 -19.51 2.15
N LYS A 171 8.32 -20.36 2.92
CA LYS A 171 8.06 -20.55 4.35
C LYS A 171 8.19 -19.24 5.13
N LYS A 172 9.34 -18.56 5.02
CA LYS A 172 9.59 -17.33 5.78
C LYS A 172 8.62 -16.20 5.40
N PRO A 173 8.32 -15.92 4.10
CA PRO A 173 7.30 -14.94 3.75
C PRO A 173 5.92 -15.25 4.31
N ILE A 174 5.50 -16.53 4.25
CA ILE A 174 4.19 -16.96 4.76
C ILE A 174 4.09 -16.72 6.26
N PHE A 175 5.08 -17.18 7.05
CA PHE A 175 5.06 -16.97 8.50
C PHE A 175 5.10 -15.48 8.87
N GLY A 176 5.92 -14.69 8.17
CA GLY A 176 5.99 -13.25 8.40
C GLY A 176 4.65 -12.56 8.14
N ALA A 177 3.94 -12.95 7.08
CA ALA A 177 2.65 -12.39 6.71
C ALA A 177 1.52 -12.81 7.65
N ILE A 178 1.44 -14.08 8.04
CA ILE A 178 0.39 -14.59 8.94
C ILE A 178 0.43 -13.87 10.30
N LEU A 179 1.62 -13.51 10.78
CA LEU A 179 1.75 -12.78 12.04
C LEU A 179 1.49 -11.28 11.87
N SER A 180 2.00 -10.66 10.82
CA SER A 180 1.96 -9.20 10.67
C SER A 180 0.66 -8.66 10.04
N ALA A 181 0.08 -9.37 9.06
CA ALA A 181 -1.08 -8.88 8.32
C ALA A 181 -2.35 -8.77 9.18
N PRO A 182 -2.74 -9.78 9.98
CA PRO A 182 -3.90 -9.64 10.87
C PRO A 182 -3.73 -8.47 11.82
N LEU A 183 -2.59 -8.39 12.53
CA LEU A 183 -2.29 -7.31 13.47
C LEU A 183 -2.48 -5.92 12.85
N CYS A 184 -1.92 -5.70 11.66
CA CYS A 184 -2.00 -4.41 10.99
C CYS A 184 -3.38 -4.14 10.37
N SER A 185 -4.12 -5.19 10.02
CA SER A 185 -5.48 -5.04 9.48
C SER A 185 -6.45 -4.45 10.50
N PHE A 186 -6.17 -4.57 11.80
CA PHE A 186 -6.96 -3.93 12.86
C PHE A 186 -6.56 -2.49 13.15
N LEU A 187 -5.32 -2.10 12.83
CA LEU A 187 -4.77 -0.82 13.26
C LEU A 187 -5.11 0.28 12.25
N PRO A 188 -5.85 1.33 12.65
CA PRO A 188 -6.11 2.47 11.78
C PRO A 188 -4.80 3.20 11.45
N GLY A 189 -4.65 3.64 10.19
CA GLY A 189 -3.46 4.35 9.73
C GLY A 189 -2.23 3.45 9.46
N VAL A 190 -2.31 2.14 9.69
CA VAL A 190 -1.23 1.18 9.41
C VAL A 190 -1.56 0.38 8.14
N GLY A 191 -0.72 0.53 7.11
CA GLY A 191 -0.93 -0.11 5.80
C GLY A 191 -0.11 -1.38 5.58
N SER A 192 -0.23 -1.93 4.37
CA SER A 192 0.50 -3.13 3.92
C SER A 192 2.02 -2.95 3.95
N GLY A 193 2.54 -1.74 3.68
CA GLY A 193 3.97 -1.45 3.78
C GLY A 193 4.52 -1.60 5.21
N GLN A 194 3.79 -1.12 6.20
CA GLN A 194 4.16 -1.18 7.62
C GLN A 194 4.06 -2.61 8.13
N ALA A 195 2.99 -3.32 7.74
CA ALA A 195 2.85 -4.75 8.00
C ALA A 195 4.04 -5.53 7.44
N ALA A 196 4.52 -5.23 6.22
CA ALA A 196 5.70 -5.88 5.66
C ALA A 196 6.98 -5.58 6.43
N VAL A 197 7.17 -4.35 6.93
CA VAL A 197 8.31 -4.01 7.79
C VAL A 197 8.25 -4.75 9.13
N ILE A 198 7.07 -4.87 9.73
CA ILE A 198 6.87 -5.64 10.96
C ILE A 198 7.15 -7.12 10.70
N GLY A 199 6.57 -7.70 9.64
CA GLY A 199 6.80 -9.08 9.24
C GLY A 199 8.28 -9.38 9.00
N ASN A 200 9.01 -8.44 8.38
CA ASN A 200 10.45 -8.56 8.15
C ASN A 200 11.29 -8.40 9.43
N THR A 201 10.79 -7.66 10.42
CA THR A 201 11.44 -7.54 11.74
C THR A 201 11.26 -8.82 12.55
N ILE A 202 10.08 -9.46 12.49
CA ILE A 202 9.80 -10.73 13.18
C ILE A 202 10.59 -11.87 12.53
N ILE A 203 10.55 -11.97 11.20
CA ILE A 203 11.29 -12.96 10.42
C ILE A 203 12.04 -12.25 9.31
N LYS A 204 13.36 -12.20 9.43
CA LYS A 204 14.25 -11.56 8.45
C LYS A 204 14.14 -12.25 7.09
N GLN A 205 13.69 -11.51 6.10
CA GLN A 205 13.60 -11.90 4.70
C GLN A 205 14.77 -11.33 3.91
N ASP A 206 15.19 -12.03 2.85
CA ASP A 206 16.00 -11.41 1.80
C ASP A 206 15.14 -10.50 0.87
N GLN A 207 15.76 -9.86 -0.12
CA GLN A 207 15.07 -8.95 -1.04
C GLN A 207 13.92 -9.61 -1.83
N LYS A 208 14.08 -10.87 -2.25
CA LYS A 208 13.08 -11.59 -3.06
C LYS A 208 11.98 -12.15 -2.18
N GLU A 209 12.36 -12.72 -1.04
CA GLU A 209 11.45 -13.16 0.03
C GLU A 209 10.59 -11.97 0.51
N PHE A 210 11.16 -10.78 0.65
CA PHE A 210 10.43 -9.56 1.02
C PHE A 210 9.38 -9.15 -0.03
N LEU A 211 9.64 -9.33 -1.33
CA LEU A 211 8.65 -9.06 -2.36
C LEU A 211 7.48 -10.04 -2.31
N VAL A 212 7.75 -11.32 -2.04
CA VAL A 212 6.69 -12.30 -1.80
C VAL A 212 5.90 -11.93 -0.54
N LEU A 213 6.58 -11.59 0.56
CA LEU A 213 5.95 -11.15 1.81
C LEU A 213 5.00 -9.96 1.55
N LEU A 214 5.47 -8.96 0.82
CA LEU A 214 4.71 -7.76 0.50
C LEU A 214 3.46 -8.09 -0.33
N GLY A 215 3.57 -8.98 -1.33
CA GLY A 215 2.43 -9.46 -2.11
C GLY A 215 1.39 -10.22 -1.28
N ILE A 216 1.85 -11.07 -0.34
CA ILE A 216 0.95 -11.77 0.60
C ILE A 216 0.21 -10.75 1.46
N ILE A 217 0.95 -9.84 2.09
CA ILE A 217 0.40 -8.85 3.02
C ILE A 217 -0.59 -7.92 2.33
N ASN A 218 -0.29 -7.42 1.13
CA ASN A 218 -1.18 -6.49 0.43
C ASN A 218 -2.58 -7.11 0.22
N THR A 219 -2.61 -8.38 -0.19
CA THR A 219 -3.86 -9.10 -0.46
C THR A 219 -4.55 -9.54 0.83
N LEU A 220 -3.80 -10.00 1.85
CA LEU A 220 -4.37 -10.34 3.15
C LEU A 220 -5.00 -9.12 3.84
N VAL A 221 -4.32 -7.97 3.86
CA VAL A 221 -4.83 -6.74 4.48
C VAL A 221 -6.12 -6.29 3.79
N MET A 222 -6.19 -6.37 2.46
CA MET A 222 -7.41 -6.06 1.71
C MET A 222 -8.55 -7.02 2.09
N GLY A 223 -8.29 -8.33 2.09
CA GLY A 223 -9.26 -9.36 2.46
C GLY A 223 -9.74 -9.26 3.91
N PHE A 224 -8.83 -9.07 4.85
CA PHE A 224 -9.15 -8.83 6.26
C PHE A 224 -9.93 -7.54 6.48
N SER A 225 -9.78 -6.53 5.61
CA SER A 225 -10.61 -5.33 5.70
C SER A 225 -12.09 -5.62 5.43
N PHE A 226 -12.40 -6.54 4.50
CA PHE A 226 -13.77 -7.00 4.28
C PHE A 226 -14.29 -7.85 5.43
N ILE A 227 -13.44 -8.72 5.99
CA ILE A 227 -13.79 -9.49 7.19
C ILE A 227 -14.02 -8.56 8.39
N SER A 228 -13.24 -7.49 8.54
CA SER A 228 -13.39 -6.48 9.61
C SER A 228 -14.71 -5.76 9.47
N LEU A 229 -15.07 -5.39 8.24
CA LEU A 229 -16.33 -4.73 7.97
C LEU A 229 -17.51 -5.64 8.35
N TYR A 230 -17.44 -6.93 8.03
CA TYR A 230 -18.46 -7.90 8.42
C TYR A 230 -18.52 -8.13 9.94
N ALA A 231 -17.38 -8.44 10.57
CA ALA A 231 -17.38 -8.96 11.94
C ALA A 231 -17.45 -7.86 13.03
N ILE A 232 -16.94 -6.65 12.76
CA ILE A 232 -16.88 -5.55 13.74
C ILE A 232 -17.45 -4.22 13.21
N GLY A 233 -17.99 -4.18 11.99
CA GLY A 233 -18.56 -2.97 11.40
C GLY A 233 -17.55 -1.83 11.17
N LYS A 234 -16.25 -2.13 11.16
CA LYS A 234 -15.18 -1.13 11.01
C LYS A 234 -14.49 -1.26 9.66
N THR A 235 -14.37 -0.14 8.97
CA THR A 235 -13.65 -0.03 7.70
C THR A 235 -12.17 0.21 7.94
N ARG A 236 -11.32 -0.50 7.20
CA ARG A 236 -9.86 -0.40 7.31
C ARG A 236 -9.19 0.03 6.01
N THR A 237 -9.95 0.01 4.92
CA THR A 237 -9.50 0.39 3.58
C THR A 237 -10.57 1.21 2.89
N GLY A 238 -10.19 2.01 1.88
CA GLY A 238 -11.14 2.78 1.09
C GLY A 238 -12.18 1.88 0.40
N ALA A 239 -11.79 0.71 -0.10
CA ALA A 239 -12.71 -0.24 -0.71
C ALA A 239 -13.78 -0.75 0.27
N ALA A 240 -13.39 -1.09 1.50
CA ALA A 240 -14.34 -1.46 2.55
C ALA A 240 -15.25 -0.28 2.93
N ALA A 241 -14.71 0.94 3.02
CA ALA A 241 -15.52 2.13 3.28
C ALA A 241 -16.56 2.38 2.20
N THR A 242 -16.18 2.23 0.93
CA THR A 242 -17.11 2.32 -0.20
C THR A 242 -18.21 1.25 -0.12
N ILE A 243 -17.88 0.01 0.24
CA ILE A 243 -18.91 -1.03 0.43
C ILE A 243 -19.86 -0.67 1.58
N GLN A 244 -19.32 -0.23 2.72
CA GLN A 244 -20.13 0.15 3.89
C GLN A 244 -21.09 1.30 3.58
N GLN A 245 -20.65 2.30 2.82
CA GLN A 245 -21.50 3.44 2.44
C GLN A 245 -22.72 3.02 1.60
N PHE A 246 -22.61 1.94 0.83
CA PHE A 246 -23.67 1.51 -0.10
C PHE A 246 -24.54 0.36 0.44
N LEU A 247 -23.97 -0.58 1.19
CA LEU A 247 -24.70 -1.72 1.78
C LEU A 247 -25.07 -1.53 3.25
N GLY A 248 -24.31 -0.71 4.00
CA GLY A 248 -24.41 -0.67 5.46
C GLY A 248 -23.77 -1.90 6.10
N GLU A 249 -24.53 -2.62 6.92
CA GLU A 249 -24.09 -3.85 7.58
C GLU A 249 -24.06 -5.03 6.62
N ILE A 250 -23.00 -5.84 6.68
CA ILE A 250 -22.82 -6.99 5.80
C ILE A 250 -23.43 -8.23 6.43
N SER A 251 -24.28 -8.92 5.69
CA SER A 251 -24.87 -10.21 6.06
C SER A 251 -23.94 -11.40 5.75
N SER A 252 -24.24 -12.57 6.33
CA SER A 252 -23.43 -13.78 6.13
C SER A 252 -23.37 -14.25 4.67
N SER A 253 -24.43 -14.04 3.89
CA SER A 253 -24.43 -14.37 2.46
C SER A 253 -23.53 -13.42 1.65
N GLU A 254 -23.50 -12.14 2.01
CA GLU A 254 -22.69 -11.13 1.33
C GLU A 254 -21.20 -11.32 1.62
N ILE A 255 -20.80 -11.68 2.84
CA ILE A 255 -19.38 -11.98 3.10
C ILE A 255 -18.91 -13.23 2.35
N ILE A 256 -19.76 -14.26 2.23
CA ILE A 256 -19.46 -15.44 1.41
C ILE A 256 -19.30 -15.03 -0.06
N LEU A 257 -20.19 -14.19 -0.57
CA LEU A 257 -20.11 -13.68 -1.94
C LEU A 257 -18.84 -12.85 -2.17
N ILE A 258 -18.44 -12.01 -1.21
CA ILE A 258 -17.18 -11.26 -1.23
C ILE A 258 -16.01 -12.22 -1.29
N LEU A 259 -15.95 -13.26 -0.45
CA LEU A 259 -14.87 -14.25 -0.47
C LEU A 259 -14.80 -15.02 -1.79
N ILE A 260 -15.94 -15.41 -2.37
CA ILE A 260 -15.98 -16.03 -3.71
C ILE A 260 -15.44 -15.05 -4.77
N THR A 261 -15.84 -13.78 -4.70
CA THR A 261 -15.37 -12.73 -5.61
C THR A 261 -13.87 -12.52 -5.48
N VAL A 262 -13.31 -12.56 -4.27
CA VAL A 262 -11.87 -12.48 -4.00
C VAL A 262 -11.12 -13.63 -4.69
N ILE A 263 -11.62 -14.86 -4.58
CA ILE A 263 -11.00 -16.03 -5.21
C ILE A 263 -11.00 -15.88 -6.74
N ILE A 264 -12.15 -15.60 -7.33
CA ILE A 264 -12.30 -15.51 -8.79
C ILE A 264 -11.46 -14.35 -9.34
N SER A 265 -11.62 -13.16 -8.77
CA SER A 265 -10.89 -11.96 -9.22
C SER A 265 -9.39 -12.13 -9.07
N GLY A 266 -8.91 -12.68 -7.94
CA GLY A 266 -7.49 -12.89 -7.72
C GLY A 266 -6.87 -13.95 -8.64
N LEU A 267 -7.58 -15.03 -8.98
CA LEU A 267 -7.10 -16.01 -9.99
C LEU A 267 -6.97 -15.37 -11.38
N ILE A 268 -7.92 -14.52 -11.77
CA ILE A 268 -7.87 -13.77 -13.03
C ILE A 268 -6.74 -12.73 -12.99
N ALA A 269 -6.65 -11.97 -11.90
CA ALA A 269 -5.63 -10.94 -11.69
C ALA A 269 -4.22 -11.53 -11.73
N PHE A 270 -3.99 -12.72 -11.15
CA PHE A 270 -2.70 -13.40 -11.25
C PHE A 270 -2.23 -13.61 -12.70
N LYS A 271 -3.15 -14.04 -13.58
CA LYS A 271 -2.86 -14.22 -15.01
C LYS A 271 -2.60 -12.88 -15.69
N LEU A 272 -3.45 -11.88 -15.42
CA LEU A 272 -3.32 -10.54 -16.00
C LEU A 272 -2.03 -9.84 -15.58
N THR A 273 -1.66 -9.89 -14.30
CA THR A 273 -0.42 -9.31 -13.77
C THR A 273 0.81 -9.93 -14.41
N ASN A 274 0.84 -11.26 -14.58
CA ASN A 274 1.93 -11.91 -15.31
C ASN A 274 1.98 -11.49 -16.79
N PHE A 275 0.83 -11.37 -17.44
CA PHE A 275 0.73 -10.94 -18.83
C PHE A 275 1.22 -9.50 -19.01
N PHE A 276 0.69 -8.54 -18.25
CA PHE A 276 1.06 -7.13 -18.33
C PHE A 276 2.49 -6.89 -17.85
N GLY A 277 2.90 -7.53 -16.76
CA GLY A 277 4.26 -7.44 -16.25
C GLY A 277 5.29 -7.89 -17.29
N LYS A 278 5.04 -9.03 -17.97
CA LYS A 278 5.93 -9.51 -19.03
C LYS A 278 5.94 -8.55 -20.23
N LYS A 279 4.76 -8.16 -20.71
CA LYS A 279 4.61 -7.28 -21.89
C LYS A 279 5.23 -5.90 -21.68
N ILE A 280 5.13 -5.35 -20.48
CA ILE A 280 5.77 -4.08 -20.12
C ILE A 280 7.28 -4.27 -20.01
N SER A 281 7.74 -5.31 -19.32
CA SER A 281 9.18 -5.62 -19.22
C SER A 281 9.87 -5.75 -20.57
N GLU A 282 9.23 -6.38 -21.56
CA GLU A 282 9.77 -6.54 -22.92
C GLU A 282 9.77 -5.24 -23.73
N LYS A 283 8.93 -4.25 -23.36
CA LYS A 283 8.77 -3.00 -24.10
C LYS A 283 9.38 -1.79 -23.41
N ILE A 284 9.71 -1.89 -22.12
CA ILE A 284 10.13 -0.74 -21.28
C ILE A 284 11.37 -0.04 -21.83
N GLU A 285 12.29 -0.78 -22.46
CA GLU A 285 13.50 -0.24 -23.09
C GLU A 285 13.18 0.76 -24.21
N LYS A 286 12.08 0.55 -24.94
CA LYS A 286 11.66 1.41 -26.05
C LYS A 286 10.89 2.65 -25.58
N ILE A 287 10.56 2.72 -24.30
CA ILE A 287 9.74 3.78 -23.73
C ILE A 287 10.67 4.90 -23.25
N ASN A 288 10.40 6.13 -23.69
CA ASN A 288 11.07 7.29 -23.14
C ASN A 288 10.52 7.56 -21.73
N TYR A 289 11.26 7.11 -20.72
CA TYR A 289 10.86 7.16 -19.31
C TYR A 289 10.55 8.59 -18.82
N GLU A 290 11.30 9.58 -19.30
CA GLU A 290 11.07 10.99 -18.96
C GLU A 290 9.72 11.47 -19.50
N LYS A 291 9.42 11.26 -20.79
CA LYS A 291 8.12 11.63 -21.38
C LYS A 291 6.95 10.91 -20.71
N THR A 292 7.13 9.63 -20.39
CA THR A 292 6.12 8.85 -19.66
C THR A 292 5.89 9.41 -18.25
N SER A 293 6.96 9.76 -17.54
CA SER A 293 6.89 10.37 -16.21
C SER A 293 6.14 11.71 -16.24
N TYR A 294 6.44 12.58 -17.22
CA TYR A 294 5.68 13.83 -17.43
C TYR A 294 4.19 13.56 -17.71
N ALA A 295 3.88 12.61 -18.58
CA ALA A 295 2.49 12.26 -18.89
C ALA A 295 1.72 11.78 -17.65
N ILE A 296 2.34 10.94 -16.81
CA ILE A 296 1.74 10.47 -15.56
C ILE A 296 1.51 11.66 -14.60
N LEU A 297 2.48 12.56 -14.46
CA LEU A 297 2.35 13.73 -13.58
C LEU A 297 1.18 14.63 -14.02
N VAL A 298 1.01 14.86 -15.33
CA VAL A 298 -0.14 15.61 -15.88
C VAL A 298 -1.46 14.89 -15.60
N ILE A 299 -1.52 13.58 -15.80
CA ILE A 299 -2.72 12.79 -15.49
C ILE A 299 -3.06 12.88 -14.00
N LEU A 300 -2.08 12.78 -13.11
CA LEU A 300 -2.29 12.91 -11.67
C LEU A 300 -2.81 14.30 -11.30
N LEU A 301 -2.29 15.37 -11.91
CA LEU A 301 -2.80 16.73 -11.72
C LEU A 301 -4.27 16.84 -12.15
N ILE A 302 -4.62 16.30 -13.31
CA ILE A 302 -6.00 16.29 -13.83
C ILE A 302 -6.92 15.52 -12.89
N VAL A 303 -6.53 14.30 -12.48
CA VAL A 303 -7.33 13.46 -11.58
C VAL A 303 -7.53 14.15 -10.23
N VAL A 304 -6.48 14.72 -9.65
CA VAL A 304 -6.57 15.47 -8.39
C VAL A 304 -7.47 16.69 -8.52
N PHE A 305 -7.36 17.44 -9.62
CA PHE A 305 -8.22 18.59 -9.86
C PHE A 305 -9.70 18.20 -9.99
N LEU A 306 -10.00 17.14 -10.75
CA LEU A 306 -11.36 16.68 -10.97
C LEU A 306 -12.01 16.13 -9.69
N VAL A 307 -11.24 15.47 -8.82
CA VAL A 307 -11.77 14.83 -7.61
C VAL A 307 -11.77 15.77 -6.40
N SER A 308 -10.70 16.52 -6.20
CA SER A 308 -10.45 17.30 -4.98
C SER A 308 -10.38 18.82 -5.22
N GLY A 309 -10.60 19.26 -6.47
CA GLY A 309 -10.61 20.68 -6.84
C GLY A 309 -9.24 21.36 -6.72
N PHE A 310 -9.28 22.69 -6.67
CA PHE A 310 -8.08 23.52 -6.59
C PHE A 310 -7.30 23.32 -5.28
N MET A 311 -8.01 23.17 -4.15
CA MET A 311 -7.39 22.86 -2.86
C MET A 311 -6.65 21.52 -2.90
N GLY A 312 -7.17 20.54 -3.63
CA GLY A 312 -6.47 19.28 -3.89
C GLY A 312 -5.12 19.47 -4.57
N ILE A 313 -5.02 20.38 -5.56
CA ILE A 313 -3.74 20.70 -6.22
C ILE A 313 -2.76 21.32 -5.22
N LEU A 314 -3.20 22.25 -4.37
CA LEU A 314 -2.33 22.87 -3.37
C LEU A 314 -1.77 21.84 -2.38
N ILE A 315 -2.62 20.92 -1.92
CA ILE A 315 -2.20 19.79 -1.08
C ILE A 315 -1.20 18.93 -1.82
N LEU A 316 -1.48 18.55 -3.06
CA LEU A 316 -0.58 17.73 -3.88
C LEU A 316 0.79 18.39 -4.00
N ILE A 317 0.86 19.70 -4.23
CA ILE A 317 2.13 20.44 -4.33
C ILE A 317 2.88 20.39 -3.00
N ALA A 318 2.21 20.74 -1.89
CA ALA A 318 2.81 20.74 -0.56
C ALA A 318 3.35 19.35 -0.19
N SER A 319 2.53 18.31 -0.38
CA SER A 319 2.92 16.93 -0.09
C SER A 319 4.00 16.41 -1.05
N THR A 320 4.02 16.85 -2.31
CA THR A 320 5.13 16.55 -3.25
C THR A 320 6.46 17.06 -2.72
N PHE A 321 6.51 18.32 -2.30
CA PHE A 321 7.73 18.90 -1.75
C PHE A 321 8.15 18.25 -0.44
N THR A 322 7.21 17.92 0.45
CA THR A 322 7.52 17.18 1.68
C THR A 322 8.05 15.77 1.38
N GLY A 323 7.51 15.10 0.36
CA GLY A 323 8.00 13.80 -0.09
C GLY A 323 9.42 13.87 -0.63
N ILE A 324 9.72 14.87 -1.46
CA ILE A 324 11.08 15.13 -1.98
C ILE A 324 12.04 15.45 -0.83
N TYR A 325 11.62 16.25 0.14
CA TYR A 325 12.39 16.58 1.32
C TYR A 325 12.77 15.32 2.12
N CYS A 326 11.80 14.43 2.39
CA CYS A 326 12.07 13.13 3.04
C CYS A 326 13.14 12.32 2.30
N ILE A 327 13.03 12.21 0.97
CA ILE A 327 13.97 11.44 0.15
C ILE A 327 15.37 12.08 0.19
N SER A 328 15.46 13.41 0.13
CA SER A 328 16.72 14.15 0.18
C SER A 328 17.50 13.95 1.49
N LEU A 329 16.80 13.66 2.60
CA LEU A 329 17.39 13.40 3.90
C LEU A 329 17.82 11.93 4.11
N ASN A 330 17.67 11.06 3.10
CA ASN A 330 17.93 9.62 3.18
C ASN A 330 17.18 8.91 4.31
N VAL A 331 15.97 9.38 4.63
CA VAL A 331 15.04 8.76 5.60
C VAL A 331 14.11 7.80 4.85
N LYS A 332 13.77 6.64 5.42
CA LYS A 332 12.85 5.71 4.74
C LYS A 332 11.46 6.34 4.63
N ARG A 333 10.80 6.03 3.52
CA ARG A 333 9.46 6.56 3.17
C ARG A 333 8.38 6.18 4.17
N THR A 334 8.59 5.13 4.97
CA THR A 334 7.67 4.71 6.03
C THR A 334 7.39 5.82 7.05
N ASN A 335 8.32 6.75 7.25
CA ASN A 335 8.14 7.92 8.12
C ASN A 335 7.07 8.88 7.61
N MET A 336 6.81 8.93 6.30
CA MET A 336 5.78 9.80 5.72
C MET A 336 4.35 9.36 6.08
N MET A 337 4.18 8.14 6.60
CA MET A 337 2.90 7.68 7.16
C MET A 337 2.54 8.37 8.47
N GLY A 338 3.40 9.25 9.01
CA GLY A 338 3.00 10.22 10.02
C GLY A 338 1.72 10.96 9.63
N SER A 339 1.53 11.21 8.33
CA SER A 339 0.30 11.79 7.74
C SER A 339 -1.00 11.04 8.03
N LEU A 340 -0.95 9.76 8.40
CA LEU A 340 -2.13 8.99 8.83
C LEU A 340 -2.06 8.62 10.31
N ILE A 341 -0.87 8.22 10.78
CA ILE A 341 -0.67 7.74 12.15
C ILE A 341 -0.89 8.86 13.17
N LEU A 342 -0.30 10.04 12.97
CA LEU A 342 -0.42 11.13 13.93
C LEU A 342 -1.86 11.65 14.06
N PRO A 343 -2.60 11.95 12.98
CA PRO A 343 -4.00 12.34 13.10
C PRO A 343 -4.87 11.27 13.76
N THR A 344 -4.60 10.00 13.47
CA THR A 344 -5.32 8.88 14.11
C THR A 344 -5.06 8.84 15.62
N ILE A 345 -3.80 8.99 16.06
CA ILE A 345 -3.46 9.06 17.49
C ILE A 345 -4.22 10.22 18.16
N LEU A 346 -4.19 11.41 17.56
CA LEU A 346 -4.86 12.59 18.09
C LEU A 346 -6.38 12.38 18.21
N PHE A 347 -7.00 11.78 17.19
CA PHE A 347 -8.42 11.42 17.21
C PHE A 347 -8.77 10.49 18.38
N TYR A 348 -7.96 9.45 18.64
CA TYR A 348 -8.19 8.53 19.78
C TYR A 348 -8.04 9.21 21.15
N PHE A 349 -7.25 10.27 21.25
CA PHE A 349 -7.10 11.07 22.48
C PHE A 349 -8.11 12.23 22.58
N GLY A 350 -9.05 12.36 21.63
CA GLY A 350 -10.05 13.45 21.63
C GLY A 350 -9.50 14.81 21.23
N LEU A 351 -8.37 14.85 20.51
CA LEU A 351 -7.69 16.06 20.03
C LEU A 351 -7.85 16.26 18.50
N GLY A 352 -8.70 15.45 17.87
CA GLY A 352 -8.86 15.33 16.42
C GLY A 352 -10.12 15.97 15.85
#